data_AF-A0A2A3YB24-F1
#
_entry.id   AF-A0A2A3YB24-F1
#
_cell.length_a   1.000
_cell.length_b   1.000
_cell.length_c   1.000
_cell.angle_alpha   90.00
_cell.angle_beta   90.00
_cell.angle_gamma   90.00
#
_symmetry.space_group_name_H-M   'P 1'
#
loop_
_entity.id
_entity.type
_entity.pdbx_description
1 polymer ?
#
loop_
_entity_poly.entity_id
_entity_poly.type
_entity_poly.pdbx_seq_one_letter_code
_entity_poly.pdbx_strand_id
1 'polypeptide(L)'
;MSNAAQHRLTAGRLAGRLLIVLLSLALTVVLVAHRSFPERAGLGLFLDNLTPWLGFGIPVLLLLAMLVRGRITFLILLLPAIAWAWIFGAAFVPANPPEPVDKFTVATQNVHQDGAAASAEGLVAEGADLISLQELGEGQAEQVGQLLADSHPHQFSVGTVGVYSKYPILDQQPLDLGLGWSRAAKLRIQTETEQVTVYAVHAASARPLDHEERDTMLRNLGQIMARDRSSKIIALGDFNATSTDRHFTPISDQLEEVPHESWGFGMTWPNRPVPVLKIDHVMVRGLDTGSASTLSLGDSDHRAVFATLDLASS
;
A
#
# COMPACT_ATOMS: atom_id res chain seq x y z
N MET A 1 -16.06 -58.83 25.38
CA MET A 1 -16.15 -57.52 26.07
C MET A 1 -14.74 -56.96 26.14
N SER A 2 -14.39 -56.03 25.24
CA SER A 2 -13.07 -55.38 25.23
C SER A 2 -13.22 -53.96 25.74
N ASN A 3 -12.56 -53.67 26.85
CA ASN A 3 -12.56 -52.40 27.56
C ASN A 3 -12.01 -51.29 26.63
N ALA A 4 -12.90 -50.53 26.01
CA ALA A 4 -12.58 -49.21 25.49
C ALA A 4 -12.28 -48.31 26.68
N ALA A 5 -11.01 -48.27 27.10
CA ALA A 5 -10.54 -47.28 28.05
C ALA A 5 -10.79 -45.89 27.44
N GLN A 6 -11.89 -45.27 27.83
CA GLN A 6 -12.15 -43.86 27.55
C GLN A 6 -11.02 -43.07 28.22
N HIS A 7 -9.98 -42.73 27.45
CA HIS A 7 -8.93 -41.82 27.87
C HIS A 7 -9.60 -40.46 28.15
N ARG A 8 -10.05 -40.26 29.40
CA ARG A 8 -10.58 -38.97 29.85
C ARG A 8 -9.46 -37.96 29.71
N LEU A 9 -9.70 -36.92 28.93
CA LEU A 9 -8.76 -35.83 28.74
C LEU A 9 -8.49 -35.18 30.11
N THR A 10 -7.23 -34.87 30.39
CA THR A 10 -6.88 -34.11 31.59
C THR A 10 -7.53 -32.73 31.52
N ALA A 11 -7.89 -32.15 32.68
CA ALA A 11 -8.46 -30.80 32.75
C ALA A 11 -7.58 -29.76 32.03
N GLY A 12 -6.25 -29.89 32.13
CA GLY A 12 -5.30 -29.03 31.41
C GLY A 12 -5.38 -29.17 29.88
N ARG A 13 -5.62 -30.37 29.34
CA ARG A 13 -5.83 -30.55 27.89
C ARG A 13 -7.17 -29.98 27.44
N LEU A 14 -8.21 -30.07 28.26
CA LEU A 14 -9.51 -29.45 27.97
C LEU A 14 -9.41 -27.92 27.96
N ALA A 15 -8.77 -27.34 28.97
CA ALA A 15 -8.51 -25.90 29.05
C ALA A 15 -7.66 -25.41 27.87
N GLY A 16 -6.58 -26.13 27.51
CA GLY A 16 -5.76 -25.80 26.36
C GLY A 16 -6.53 -25.82 25.03
N ARG A 17 -7.43 -26.80 24.84
CA ARG A 17 -8.30 -26.84 23.64
C ARG A 17 -9.25 -25.66 23.60
N LEU A 18 -9.89 -25.35 24.72
CA LEU A 18 -10.81 -24.22 24.81
C LEU A 18 -10.10 -22.90 24.50
N LEU A 19 -8.90 -22.70 25.06
CA LEU A 19 -8.09 -21.52 24.79
C LEU A 19 -7.76 -21.38 23.30
N ILE A 20 -7.32 -22.45 22.63
CA ILE A 20 -7.00 -22.41 21.19
C ILE A 20 -8.26 -22.09 20.36
N VAL A 21 -9.41 -22.65 20.71
CA VAL A 21 -10.69 -22.35 20.05
C VAL A 21 -11.01 -20.86 20.20
N LEU A 22 -10.96 -20.33 21.43
CA LEU A 22 -11.25 -18.92 21.70
C LEU A 22 -10.29 -17.98 20.96
N LEU A 23 -8.99 -18.28 20.96
CA LEU A 23 -7.98 -17.49 20.26
C LEU A 23 -8.14 -17.56 18.73
N SER A 24 -8.50 -18.71 18.18
CA SER A 24 -8.75 -18.85 16.74
C SER A 24 -9.98 -18.06 16.30
N LEU A 25 -11.05 -18.08 17.10
CA LEU A 25 -12.25 -17.27 16.85
C LEU A 25 -11.95 -15.77 16.99
N ALA A 26 -11.24 -15.37 18.05
CA ALA A 26 -10.83 -13.99 18.24
C ALA A 26 -9.96 -13.49 17.08
N LEU A 27 -8.97 -14.27 16.65
CA LEU A 27 -8.12 -13.95 15.50
C LEU A 27 -8.94 -13.79 14.22
N THR A 28 -9.91 -14.67 13.98
CA THR A 28 -10.82 -14.55 12.82
C THR A 28 -11.61 -13.25 12.86
N VAL A 29 -12.17 -12.91 14.04
CA VAL A 29 -12.94 -11.67 14.22
C VAL A 29 -12.05 -10.45 14.00
N VAL A 30 -10.84 -10.44 14.54
CA VAL A 30 -9.92 -9.32 14.34
C VAL A 30 -9.53 -9.21 12.85
N LEU A 31 -9.18 -10.31 12.17
CA LEU A 31 -8.84 -10.28 10.75
C LEU A 31 -9.97 -9.68 9.89
N VAL A 32 -11.21 -10.14 10.09
CA VAL A 32 -12.34 -9.75 9.25
C VAL A 32 -12.94 -8.39 9.64
N ALA A 33 -12.91 -8.05 10.93
CA ALA A 33 -13.61 -6.90 11.49
C ALA A 33 -12.71 -5.86 12.15
N HIS A 34 -11.39 -5.87 11.93
CA HIS A 34 -10.43 -4.90 12.52
C HIS A 34 -10.90 -3.44 12.36
N ARG A 35 -11.41 -3.06 11.18
CA ARG A 35 -11.92 -1.71 10.90
C ARG A 35 -13.14 -1.31 11.75
N SER A 36 -13.85 -2.28 12.34
CA SER A 36 -14.99 -2.04 13.24
C SER A 36 -14.56 -1.76 14.68
N PHE A 37 -13.30 -2.03 15.04
CA PHE A 37 -12.81 -1.71 16.37
C PHE A 37 -12.67 -0.18 16.50
N PRO A 38 -13.06 0.39 17.66
CA PRO A 38 -13.01 1.83 17.86
C PRO A 38 -11.56 2.31 17.84
N GLU A 39 -11.33 3.46 17.21
CA GLU A 39 -10.06 4.17 17.33
C GLU A 39 -9.94 4.71 18.77
N ARG A 40 -9.02 4.12 19.53
CA ARG A 40 -8.74 4.48 20.93
C ARG A 40 -7.24 4.36 21.15
N ALA A 41 -6.61 5.49 21.40
CA ALA A 41 -5.18 5.57 21.70
C ALA A 41 -4.28 4.90 20.62
N GLY A 42 -4.68 4.94 19.34
CA GLY A 42 -3.93 4.42 18.20
C GLY A 42 -4.13 2.94 17.91
N LEU A 43 -5.04 2.27 18.64
CA LEU A 43 -5.28 0.84 18.46
C LEU A 43 -5.88 0.52 17.09
N GLY A 44 -6.78 1.38 16.58
CA GLY A 44 -7.39 1.17 15.26
C GLY A 44 -6.33 1.29 14.18
N LEU A 45 -5.54 2.36 14.19
CA LEU A 45 -4.40 2.56 13.28
C LEU A 45 -3.44 1.35 13.29
N PHE A 46 -3.08 0.85 14.48
CA PHE A 46 -2.19 -0.31 14.62
C PHE A 46 -2.80 -1.57 14.01
N LEU A 47 -4.06 -1.88 14.35
CA LEU A 47 -4.75 -3.07 13.84
C LEU A 47 -4.87 -2.98 12.34
N ASP A 48 -5.35 -1.86 11.82
CA ASP A 48 -5.53 -1.58 10.41
C ASP A 48 -4.23 -1.78 9.61
N ASN A 49 -3.10 -1.25 10.09
CA ASN A 49 -1.83 -1.33 9.34
C ASN A 49 -1.03 -2.62 9.54
N LEU A 50 -1.28 -3.37 10.61
CA LEU A 50 -0.58 -4.63 10.89
C LEU A 50 -1.46 -5.88 10.73
N THR A 51 -2.67 -5.73 10.17
CA THR A 51 -3.57 -6.86 9.91
C THR A 51 -2.89 -8.00 9.12
N PRO A 52 -2.07 -7.76 8.08
CA PRO A 52 -1.37 -8.84 7.39
C PRO A 52 -0.52 -9.71 8.33
N TRP A 53 0.11 -9.11 9.34
CA TRP A 53 1.01 -9.80 10.27
C TRP A 53 0.28 -10.65 11.31
N LEU A 54 -1.01 -10.43 11.52
CA LEU A 54 -1.85 -11.31 12.35
C LEU A 54 -1.88 -12.75 11.82
N GLY A 55 -1.53 -12.96 10.54
CA GLY A 55 -1.32 -14.27 9.95
C GLY A 55 -0.30 -15.15 10.70
N PHE A 56 0.70 -14.57 11.37
CA PHE A 56 1.64 -15.32 12.21
C PHE A 56 0.98 -16.00 13.42
N GLY A 57 -0.20 -15.54 13.84
CA GLY A 57 -0.99 -16.23 14.85
C GLY A 57 -1.41 -17.63 14.42
N ILE A 58 -1.61 -17.87 13.12
CA ILE A 58 -2.06 -19.17 12.58
C ILE A 58 -1.03 -20.28 12.81
N PRO A 59 0.26 -20.18 12.40
CA PRO A 59 1.24 -21.22 12.67
C PRO A 59 1.50 -21.41 14.17
N VAL A 60 1.45 -20.35 14.98
CA VAL A 60 1.57 -20.46 16.45
C VAL A 60 0.43 -21.29 17.02
N LEU A 61 -0.82 -20.98 16.65
CA LEU A 61 -2.00 -21.73 17.08
C LEU A 61 -1.99 -23.17 16.55
N LEU A 62 -1.44 -23.41 15.36
CA LEU A 62 -1.24 -24.76 14.81
C LEU A 62 -0.32 -25.59 15.69
N LEU A 63 0.85 -25.05 16.07
CA LEU A 63 1.80 -25.72 16.95
C LEU A 63 1.15 -26.04 18.31
N LEU A 64 0.41 -25.10 18.88
CA LEU A 64 -0.34 -25.33 20.13
C LEU A 64 -1.42 -26.41 19.96
N ALA A 65 -2.15 -26.42 18.84
CA ALA A 65 -3.15 -27.45 18.53
C ALA A 65 -2.52 -28.86 18.42
N MET A 66 -1.33 -28.95 17.85
CA MET A 66 -0.56 -30.21 17.77
C MET A 66 -0.17 -30.73 19.17
N LEU A 67 0.18 -29.85 20.11
CA LEU A 67 0.51 -30.24 21.48
C LEU A 67 -0.68 -30.82 22.24
N VAL A 68 -1.88 -30.25 22.06
CA VAL A 68 -3.10 -30.65 22.80
C VAL A 68 -3.93 -31.74 22.06
N ARG A 69 -3.57 -32.04 20.80
CA ARG A 69 -4.09 -33.16 19.97
C ARG A 69 -5.62 -33.23 19.86
N GLY A 70 -6.29 -32.10 19.60
CA GLY A 70 -7.76 -32.03 19.48
C GLY A 70 -8.25 -31.89 18.04
N ARG A 71 -9.15 -32.75 17.56
CA ARG A 71 -9.73 -32.58 16.20
C ARG A 71 -10.44 -31.24 16.02
N ILE A 72 -11.19 -30.82 17.03
CA ILE A 72 -11.91 -29.53 17.03
C ILE A 72 -10.95 -28.34 16.95
N THR A 73 -9.78 -28.40 17.60
CA THR A 73 -8.83 -27.28 17.54
C THR A 73 -8.28 -27.07 16.13
N PHE A 74 -8.06 -28.15 15.36
CA PHE A 74 -7.66 -28.03 13.96
C PHE A 74 -8.81 -27.51 13.07
N LEU A 75 -10.03 -28.00 13.28
CA LEU A 75 -11.19 -27.54 12.50
C LEU A 75 -11.46 -26.05 12.70
N ILE A 76 -11.42 -25.56 13.93
CA ILE A 76 -11.65 -24.13 14.21
C ILE A 76 -10.48 -23.26 13.73
N LEU A 77 -9.25 -23.77 13.74
CA LEU A 77 -8.08 -23.06 13.21
C LEU A 77 -8.16 -22.83 11.68
N LEU A 78 -9.00 -23.57 10.96
CA LEU A 78 -9.25 -23.29 9.54
C LEU A 78 -9.91 -21.92 9.33
N LEU A 79 -10.68 -21.41 10.30
CA LEU A 79 -11.38 -20.13 10.16
C LEU A 79 -10.41 -18.94 9.96
N PRO A 80 -9.45 -18.67 10.85
CA PRO A 80 -8.51 -17.59 10.62
C PRO A 80 -7.58 -17.87 9.43
N ALA A 81 -7.27 -19.14 9.13
CA ALA A 81 -6.46 -19.51 7.97
C ALA A 81 -7.15 -19.18 6.64
N ILE A 82 -8.42 -19.54 6.49
CA ILE A 82 -9.22 -19.21 5.31
C ILE A 82 -9.45 -17.70 5.23
N ALA A 83 -9.78 -17.03 6.34
CA ALA A 83 -9.98 -15.59 6.37
C ALA A 83 -8.72 -14.84 5.91
N TRP A 84 -7.55 -15.20 6.45
CA TRP A 84 -6.28 -14.59 6.06
C TRP A 84 -5.94 -14.89 4.59
N ALA A 85 -6.09 -16.14 4.14
CA ALA A 85 -5.84 -16.51 2.75
C ALA A 85 -6.78 -15.81 1.76
N TRP A 86 -8.04 -15.59 2.14
CA TRP A 86 -9.00 -14.86 1.32
C TRP A 86 -8.64 -13.38 1.18
N ILE A 87 -8.23 -12.73 2.28
CA ILE A 87 -7.92 -11.30 2.29
C ILE A 87 -6.55 -11.02 1.66
N PHE A 88 -5.55 -11.86 1.95
CA PHE A 88 -4.14 -11.58 1.63
C PHE A 88 -3.52 -12.54 0.62
N GLY A 89 -4.18 -13.64 0.29
CA GLY A 89 -3.62 -14.69 -0.58
C GLY A 89 -3.25 -14.17 -1.98
N ALA A 90 -3.99 -13.18 -2.49
CA ALA A 90 -3.71 -12.56 -3.79
C ALA A 90 -2.30 -11.91 -3.85
N ALA A 91 -1.82 -11.34 -2.73
CA ALA A 91 -0.46 -10.75 -2.66
C ALA A 91 0.66 -11.80 -2.83
N PHE A 92 0.33 -13.09 -2.72
CA PHE A 92 1.27 -14.19 -2.88
C PHE A 92 1.15 -14.90 -4.22
N VAL A 93 0.36 -14.36 -5.14
CA VAL A 93 0.27 -14.77 -6.54
C VAL A 93 1.00 -13.72 -7.37
N PRO A 94 2.25 -13.98 -7.79
CA PRO A 94 3.02 -13.07 -8.64
C PRO A 94 2.24 -12.64 -9.88
N ALA A 95 2.19 -11.33 -10.13
CA ALA A 95 1.65 -10.81 -11.38
C ALA A 95 2.50 -11.28 -12.56
N ASN A 96 1.85 -11.83 -13.59
CA ASN A 96 2.47 -12.17 -14.87
C ASN A 96 1.60 -11.62 -16.01
N PRO A 97 1.48 -10.28 -16.12
CA PRO A 97 0.68 -9.64 -17.15
C PRO A 97 1.31 -9.86 -18.54
N PRO A 98 0.51 -9.78 -19.61
CA PRO A 98 1.06 -9.69 -20.96
C PRO A 98 1.91 -8.41 -21.11
N GLU A 99 2.79 -8.40 -22.10
CA GLU A 99 3.53 -7.18 -22.47
C GLU A 99 2.54 -6.08 -22.88
N PRO A 100 2.65 -4.87 -22.28
CA PRO A 100 1.78 -3.74 -22.64
C PRO A 100 1.91 -3.37 -24.11
N VAL A 101 0.79 -3.03 -24.74
CA VAL A 101 0.77 -2.49 -26.12
C VAL A 101 1.26 -1.06 -26.13
N ASP A 102 0.79 -0.24 -25.20
CA ASP A 102 1.23 1.14 -25.01
C ASP A 102 1.78 1.30 -23.59
N LYS A 103 3.06 0.93 -23.44
CA LYS A 103 3.75 0.87 -22.16
C LYS A 103 3.95 2.27 -21.56
N PHE A 104 3.50 2.44 -20.32
CA PHE A 104 3.77 3.63 -19.53
C PHE A 104 4.27 3.25 -18.13
N THR A 105 5.49 3.66 -17.80
CA THR A 105 6.14 3.32 -16.52
C THR A 105 6.06 4.50 -15.57
N VAL A 106 5.43 4.29 -14.42
CA VAL A 106 5.36 5.30 -13.36
C VAL A 106 6.15 4.86 -12.14
N ALA A 107 6.75 5.81 -11.44
CA ALA A 107 7.47 5.53 -10.21
C ALA A 107 7.21 6.58 -9.14
N THR A 108 7.23 6.15 -7.88
CA THR A 108 7.11 7.03 -6.73
C THR A 108 8.06 6.66 -5.61
N GLN A 109 8.58 7.66 -4.89
CA GLN A 109 9.39 7.45 -3.70
C GLN A 109 9.35 8.66 -2.76
N ASN A 110 9.07 8.43 -1.48
CA ASN A 110 9.41 9.38 -0.43
C ASN A 110 10.93 9.37 -0.22
N VAL A 111 11.60 10.52 -0.38
CA VAL A 111 13.07 10.59 -0.36
C VAL A 111 13.64 11.09 0.97
N HIS A 112 12.81 11.30 1.99
CA HIS A 112 13.22 11.74 3.34
C HIS A 112 14.19 12.94 3.37
N GLN A 113 14.07 13.85 2.41
CA GLN A 113 15.02 14.94 2.11
C GLN A 113 16.44 14.46 1.73
N ASP A 114 16.95 13.34 2.23
CA ASP A 114 18.29 12.85 1.93
C ASP A 114 18.32 11.92 0.71
N GLY A 115 19.11 12.27 -0.30
CA GLY A 115 19.30 11.40 -1.46
C GLY A 115 18.24 11.55 -2.56
N ALA A 116 17.54 12.69 -2.62
CA ALA A 116 16.61 13.02 -3.70
C ALA A 116 17.21 12.84 -5.11
N ALA A 117 18.42 13.36 -5.33
CA ALA A 117 19.13 13.26 -6.61
C ALA A 117 19.46 11.80 -6.99
N ALA A 118 20.06 11.04 -6.07
CA ALA A 118 20.42 9.64 -6.31
C ALA A 118 19.19 8.75 -6.52
N SER A 119 18.10 9.03 -5.80
CA SER A 119 16.81 8.37 -6.00
C SER A 119 16.25 8.68 -7.38
N ALA A 120 16.21 9.96 -7.77
CA ALA A 120 15.76 10.40 -9.07
C ALA A 120 16.54 9.75 -10.22
N GLU A 121 17.87 9.74 -10.16
CA GLU A 121 18.72 9.06 -11.16
C GLU A 121 18.44 7.56 -11.23
N GLY A 122 18.28 6.90 -10.08
CA GLY A 122 17.91 5.48 -10.02
C GLY A 122 16.56 5.21 -10.68
N LEU A 123 15.55 6.04 -10.41
CA LEU A 123 14.22 5.94 -11.02
C LEU A 123 14.27 6.12 -12.55
N VAL A 124 15.10 7.05 -13.04
CA VAL A 124 15.34 7.23 -14.49
C VAL A 124 16.05 6.01 -15.09
N ALA A 125 17.07 5.48 -14.41
CA ALA A 125 17.83 4.32 -14.88
C ALA A 125 16.97 3.06 -15.00
N GLU A 126 15.99 2.89 -14.11
CA GLU A 126 14.98 1.82 -14.17
C GLU A 126 13.88 2.08 -15.23
N GLY A 127 13.95 3.21 -15.93
CA GLY A 127 13.11 3.49 -17.10
C GLY A 127 11.77 4.15 -16.81
N ALA A 128 11.59 4.79 -15.65
CA ALA A 128 10.38 5.56 -15.37
C ALA A 128 10.13 6.65 -16.45
N ASP A 129 8.86 6.85 -16.80
CA ASP A 129 8.38 7.90 -17.71
C ASP A 129 7.73 9.06 -16.94
N LEU A 130 7.21 8.76 -15.75
CA LEU A 130 6.64 9.70 -14.80
C LEU A 130 7.14 9.35 -13.40
N ILE A 131 7.73 10.32 -12.74
CA ILE A 131 8.31 10.19 -11.40
C ILE A 131 7.57 11.12 -10.45
N SER A 132 7.14 10.62 -9.29
CA SER A 132 6.68 11.45 -8.17
C SER A 132 7.58 11.25 -6.96
N LEU A 133 8.15 12.34 -6.44
CA LEU A 133 8.99 12.33 -5.24
C LEU A 133 8.26 13.04 -4.10
N GLN A 134 8.35 12.48 -2.90
CA GLN A 134 7.80 13.05 -1.66
C GLN A 134 8.91 13.40 -0.66
N GLU A 135 8.61 14.23 0.34
CA GLU A 135 9.58 14.80 1.29
C GLU A 135 10.77 15.49 0.62
N LEU A 136 10.56 16.18 -0.50
CA LEU A 136 11.58 17.09 -1.03
C LEU A 136 11.74 18.28 -0.08
N GLY A 137 12.99 18.51 0.35
CA GLY A 137 13.39 19.66 1.14
C GLY A 137 13.49 20.95 0.32
N GLU A 138 13.83 22.04 1.00
CA GLU A 138 14.00 23.36 0.36
C GLU A 138 15.05 23.30 -0.75
N GLY A 139 14.71 23.81 -1.95
CA GLY A 139 15.58 23.82 -3.13
C GLY A 139 15.76 22.48 -3.84
N GLN A 140 15.37 21.34 -3.24
CA GLN A 140 15.62 20.03 -3.82
C GLN A 140 14.77 19.74 -5.06
N ALA A 141 13.53 20.25 -5.10
CA ALA A 141 12.69 20.12 -6.29
C ALA A 141 13.34 20.80 -7.52
N GLU A 142 13.98 21.96 -7.32
CA GLU A 142 14.70 22.63 -8.39
C GLU A 142 15.97 21.87 -8.78
N GLN A 143 16.72 21.38 -7.79
CA GLN A 143 17.92 20.58 -8.02
C GLN A 143 17.63 19.31 -8.84
N VAL A 144 16.62 18.54 -8.45
CA VAL A 144 16.19 17.35 -9.19
C VAL A 144 15.67 17.74 -10.57
N GLY A 145 14.93 18.85 -10.68
CA GLY A 145 14.47 19.37 -11.96
C GLY A 145 15.60 19.69 -12.94
N GLN A 146 16.67 20.34 -12.47
CA GLN A 146 17.86 20.61 -13.27
C GLN A 146 18.59 19.32 -13.65
N LEU A 147 18.70 18.37 -12.73
CA LEU A 147 19.33 17.07 -12.95
C LEU A 147 18.60 16.27 -14.03
N LEU A 148 17.26 16.32 -14.03
CA LEU A 148 16.43 15.55 -14.94
C LEU A 148 16.06 16.30 -16.22
N ALA A 149 16.51 17.54 -16.43
CA ALA A 149 16.05 18.42 -17.50
C ALA A 149 16.10 17.80 -18.91
N ASP A 150 17.12 16.97 -19.20
CA ASP A 150 17.25 16.31 -20.50
C ASP A 150 16.35 15.06 -20.65
N SER A 151 16.07 14.37 -19.53
CA SER A 151 15.32 13.11 -19.54
C SER A 151 13.83 13.28 -19.26
N HIS A 152 13.48 14.16 -18.31
CA HIS A 152 12.13 14.46 -17.84
C HIS A 152 11.93 15.99 -17.81
N PRO A 153 11.86 16.65 -18.97
CA PRO A 153 11.86 18.12 -19.08
C PRO A 153 10.62 18.80 -18.49
N HIS A 154 9.54 18.03 -18.26
CA HIS A 154 8.29 18.57 -17.76
C HIS A 154 8.17 18.31 -16.25
N GLN A 155 8.06 19.38 -15.47
CA GLN A 155 8.06 19.28 -14.02
C GLN A 155 7.01 20.17 -13.36
N PHE A 156 6.53 19.72 -12.19
CA PHE A 156 5.65 20.47 -11.32
C PHE A 156 5.96 20.14 -9.86
N SER A 157 5.90 21.12 -8.96
CA SER A 157 6.09 20.89 -7.54
C SER A 157 5.07 21.64 -6.69
N VAL A 158 4.70 21.04 -5.56
CA VAL A 158 3.79 21.62 -4.57
C VAL A 158 4.15 21.12 -3.17
N GLY A 159 4.42 22.04 -2.26
CA GLY A 159 4.88 21.69 -0.91
C GLY A 159 6.16 20.86 -0.98
N THR A 160 6.10 19.61 -0.50
CA THR A 160 7.22 18.66 -0.53
C THR A 160 7.09 17.59 -1.62
N VAL A 161 6.16 17.78 -2.56
CA VAL A 161 5.91 16.85 -3.67
C VAL A 161 6.49 17.43 -4.96
N GLY A 162 7.26 16.62 -5.68
CA GLY A 162 7.74 16.91 -7.03
C GLY A 162 7.24 15.87 -8.02
N VAL A 163 6.89 16.31 -9.22
CA VAL A 163 6.48 15.44 -10.33
C VAL A 163 7.35 15.80 -11.54
N TYR A 164 7.96 14.78 -12.14
CA TYR A 164 8.86 14.91 -13.29
C TYR A 164 8.41 13.93 -14.37
N SER A 165 8.25 14.39 -15.60
CA SER A 165 7.71 13.59 -16.70
C SER A 165 8.49 13.80 -17.99
N LYS A 166 8.62 12.72 -18.76
CA LYS A 166 9.03 12.77 -20.17
C LYS A 166 8.01 13.49 -21.05
N TYR A 167 6.75 13.53 -20.62
CA TYR A 167 5.61 14.02 -21.37
C TYR A 167 5.04 15.33 -20.81
N PRO A 168 4.40 16.19 -21.62
CA PRO A 168 3.85 17.46 -21.15
C PRO A 168 2.87 17.31 -19.98
N ILE A 169 3.08 18.13 -18.93
CA ILE A 169 2.19 18.24 -17.77
C ILE A 169 1.22 19.40 -17.98
N LEU A 170 -0.07 19.07 -18.06
CA LEU A 170 -1.19 19.99 -18.25
C LEU A 170 -2.05 20.08 -16.98
N ASP A 171 -2.93 21.09 -16.92
CA ASP A 171 -3.96 21.27 -15.88
C ASP A 171 -3.46 21.05 -14.43
N GLN A 172 -2.31 21.65 -14.12
CA GLN A 172 -1.63 21.51 -12.83
C GLN A 172 -2.45 22.18 -11.72
N GLN A 173 -2.90 21.39 -10.74
CA GLN A 173 -3.73 21.85 -9.64
C GLN A 173 -3.19 21.35 -8.29
N PRO A 174 -2.60 22.23 -7.46
CA PRO A 174 -2.42 21.97 -6.04
C PRO A 174 -3.73 21.55 -5.37
N LEU A 175 -3.69 20.51 -4.55
CA LEU A 175 -4.83 20.05 -3.77
C LEU A 175 -4.62 20.38 -2.30
N ASP A 176 -5.47 21.25 -1.74
CA ASP A 176 -5.69 21.33 -0.31
C ASP A 176 -6.67 20.23 0.09
N LEU A 177 -6.18 19.25 0.84
CA LEU A 177 -6.98 18.11 1.29
C LEU A 177 -7.60 18.35 2.66
N GLY A 178 -7.93 19.61 2.98
CA GLY A 178 -8.69 20.04 4.15
C GLY A 178 -7.84 20.52 5.32
N LEU A 179 -6.57 20.87 5.07
CA LEU A 179 -5.61 21.27 6.10
C LEU A 179 -5.07 22.69 5.90
N GLY A 180 -5.49 23.41 4.85
CA GLY A 180 -5.00 24.75 4.54
C GLY A 180 -3.62 24.76 3.89
N TRP A 181 -3.10 23.59 3.52
CA TRP A 181 -1.82 23.41 2.81
C TRP A 181 -1.95 22.30 1.76
N SER A 182 -1.09 22.35 0.74
CA SER A 182 -1.08 21.38 -0.35
C SER A 182 0.22 20.57 -0.36
N ARG A 183 0.13 19.26 -0.10
CA ARG A 183 1.16 18.26 -0.46
C ARG A 183 0.53 17.14 -1.29
N ALA A 184 -0.38 17.53 -2.16
CA ALA A 184 -0.92 16.68 -3.21
C ALA A 184 -1.20 17.55 -4.43
N ALA A 185 -1.17 16.94 -5.61
CA ALA A 185 -1.46 17.60 -6.87
C ALA A 185 -2.35 16.72 -7.73
N LYS A 186 -3.30 17.34 -8.42
CA LYS A 186 -3.93 16.78 -9.62
C LYS A 186 -3.27 17.41 -10.83
N LEU A 187 -2.94 16.60 -11.82
CA LEU A 187 -2.35 17.03 -13.09
C LEU A 187 -2.81 16.10 -14.22
N ARG A 188 -2.56 16.49 -15.47
CA ARG A 188 -2.78 15.63 -16.65
C ARG A 188 -1.47 15.45 -17.38
N ILE A 189 -1.15 14.20 -17.72
CA ILE A 189 0.00 13.87 -18.55
C ILE A 189 -0.51 13.65 -19.98
N GLN A 190 0.02 14.41 -20.94
CA GLN A 190 -0.25 14.23 -22.36
C GLN A 190 0.77 13.27 -22.95
N THR A 191 0.43 11.99 -23.04
CA THR A 191 1.26 10.99 -23.73
C THR A 191 1.11 11.14 -25.24
N GLU A 192 1.82 10.32 -26.02
CA GLU A 192 1.70 10.34 -27.49
C GLU A 192 0.30 9.94 -27.98
N THR A 193 -0.36 9.07 -27.22
CA THR A 193 -1.61 8.42 -27.59
C THR A 193 -2.83 9.04 -26.92
N GLU A 194 -2.69 9.57 -25.70
CA GLU A 194 -3.83 10.07 -24.92
C GLU A 194 -3.46 10.98 -23.74
N GLN A 195 -4.45 11.30 -22.90
CA GLN A 195 -4.25 12.06 -21.67
C GLN A 195 -4.66 11.24 -20.46
N VAL A 196 -3.76 11.15 -19.47
CA VAL A 196 -4.00 10.45 -18.22
C VAL A 196 -4.04 11.44 -17.06
N THR A 197 -5.05 11.32 -16.19
CA THR A 197 -5.12 12.12 -14.97
C THR A 197 -4.23 11.51 -13.90
N VAL A 198 -3.39 12.33 -13.28
CA VAL A 198 -2.44 11.90 -12.25
C VAL A 198 -2.72 12.62 -10.94
N TYR A 199 -2.73 11.85 -9.85
CA TYR A 199 -2.74 12.34 -8.48
C TYR A 199 -1.40 12.01 -7.83
N ALA A 200 -0.55 13.02 -7.63
CA ALA A 200 0.68 12.89 -6.85
C ALA A 200 0.37 13.21 -5.39
N VAL A 201 0.67 12.29 -4.46
CA VAL A 201 0.17 12.35 -3.07
C VAL A 201 1.31 12.24 -2.07
N HIS A 202 1.30 13.11 -1.07
CA HIS A 202 2.05 12.95 0.16
C HIS A 202 1.12 13.28 1.34
N ALA A 203 0.51 12.25 1.91
CA ALA A 203 -0.34 12.40 3.07
C ALA A 203 0.48 12.73 4.32
N ALA A 204 -0.13 13.45 5.28
CA ALA A 204 0.50 13.69 6.57
C ALA A 204 0.91 12.36 7.24
N SER A 205 1.96 12.39 8.07
CA SER A 205 2.42 11.18 8.75
C SER A 205 1.35 10.62 9.68
N ALA A 206 1.34 9.29 9.83
CA ALA A 206 0.45 8.63 10.78
C ALA A 206 1.23 8.13 12.01
N ARG A 207 0.87 8.61 13.19
CA ARG A 207 1.38 8.12 14.48
C ARG A 207 0.20 7.64 15.34
N PRO A 208 0.38 6.66 16.23
CA PRO A 208 -0.72 6.12 17.04
C PRO A 208 -1.59 7.17 17.73
N LEU A 209 -1.00 8.26 18.20
CA LEU A 209 -1.74 9.33 18.90
C LEU A 209 -1.88 10.62 18.07
N ASP A 210 -1.45 10.62 16.81
CA ASP A 210 -1.36 11.81 15.96
C ASP A 210 -1.45 11.42 14.48
N HIS A 211 -2.67 11.33 13.96
CA HIS A 211 -2.98 10.92 12.58
C HIS A 211 -4.27 11.55 12.01
N GLU A 212 -4.92 12.46 12.75
CA GLU A 212 -6.21 13.04 12.34
C GLU A 212 -6.10 13.87 11.04
N GLU A 213 -4.96 14.54 10.86
CA GLU A 213 -4.64 15.26 9.63
C GLU A 213 -4.57 14.31 8.44
N ARG A 214 -3.81 13.21 8.58
CA ARG A 214 -3.68 12.14 7.58
C ARG A 214 -5.04 11.57 7.20
N ASP A 215 -5.85 11.22 8.18
CA ASP A 215 -7.18 10.66 7.96
C ASP A 215 -8.11 11.64 7.23
N THR A 216 -7.96 12.94 7.51
CA THR A 216 -8.69 14.00 6.83
C THR A 216 -8.26 14.14 5.38
N MET A 217 -6.95 14.08 5.12
CA MET A 217 -6.43 14.11 3.75
C MET A 217 -6.95 12.94 2.90
N LEU A 218 -6.87 11.71 3.41
CA LEU A 218 -7.30 10.52 2.66
C LEU A 218 -8.80 10.54 2.37
N ARG A 219 -9.61 10.95 3.35
CA ARG A 219 -11.06 11.08 3.19
C ARG A 219 -11.41 12.10 2.10
N ASN A 220 -10.78 13.27 2.12
CA ASN A 220 -11.03 14.33 1.16
C ASN A 220 -10.51 13.96 -0.24
N LEU A 221 -9.36 13.28 -0.32
CA LEU A 221 -8.83 12.75 -1.57
C LEU A 221 -9.79 11.74 -2.21
N GLY A 222 -10.31 10.78 -1.43
CA GLY A 222 -11.31 9.83 -1.92
C GLY A 222 -12.59 10.51 -2.42
N GLN A 223 -13.06 11.56 -1.73
CA GLN A 223 -14.21 12.36 -2.20
C GLN A 223 -13.94 13.10 -3.51
N ILE A 224 -12.72 13.60 -3.70
CA ILE A 224 -12.29 14.23 -4.96
C ILE A 224 -12.28 13.18 -6.08
N MET A 225 -11.67 12.01 -5.84
CA MET A 225 -11.58 10.92 -6.83
C MET A 225 -12.95 10.35 -7.21
N ALA A 226 -13.87 10.24 -6.26
CA ALA A 226 -15.23 9.78 -6.50
C ALA A 226 -16.05 10.73 -7.39
N ARG A 227 -15.68 12.02 -7.43
CA ARG A 227 -16.30 13.03 -8.31
C ARG A 227 -15.57 13.18 -9.64
N ASP A 228 -14.35 12.66 -9.75
CA ASP A 228 -13.57 12.76 -10.97
C ASP A 228 -14.12 11.83 -12.06
N ARG A 229 -14.41 12.41 -13.23
CA ARG A 229 -14.97 11.71 -14.39
C ARG A 229 -13.93 11.32 -15.43
N SER A 230 -12.64 11.54 -15.19
CA SER A 230 -11.56 11.08 -16.06
C SER A 230 -11.63 9.57 -16.26
N SER A 231 -11.58 9.11 -17.51
CA SER A 231 -11.57 7.67 -17.83
C SER A 231 -10.36 6.97 -17.23
N LYS A 232 -9.19 7.60 -17.32
CA LYS A 232 -7.90 7.08 -16.83
C LYS A 232 -7.35 7.92 -15.69
N ILE A 233 -7.14 7.26 -14.55
CA ILE A 233 -6.50 7.85 -13.37
C ILE A 233 -5.31 6.99 -12.95
N ILE A 234 -4.21 7.66 -12.59
CA ILE A 234 -3.11 7.11 -11.81
C ILE A 234 -3.01 7.94 -10.54
N ALA A 235 -3.02 7.32 -9.37
CA ALA A 235 -2.69 7.96 -8.10
C ALA A 235 -1.46 7.28 -7.52
N LEU A 236 -0.40 8.05 -7.29
CA LEU A 236 0.89 7.56 -6.82
C LEU A 236 1.48 8.48 -5.76
N GLY A 237 2.15 7.88 -4.78
CA GLY A 237 2.74 8.63 -3.68
C GLY A 237 2.84 7.86 -2.37
N ASP A 238 3.25 8.59 -1.34
CA ASP A 238 3.19 8.17 0.06
C ASP A 238 1.83 8.56 0.65
N PHE A 239 0.98 7.56 0.88
CA PHE A 239 -0.34 7.76 1.47
C PHE A 239 -0.32 7.63 2.99
N ASN A 240 0.84 7.29 3.58
CA ASN A 240 1.00 7.02 5.01
C ASN A 240 -0.04 6.03 5.56
N ALA A 241 -0.56 5.13 4.72
CA ALA A 241 -1.64 4.21 5.03
C ALA A 241 -1.52 2.95 4.19
N THR A 242 -1.71 1.78 4.80
CA THR A 242 -1.80 0.51 4.08
C THR A 242 -3.16 0.32 3.41
N SER A 243 -3.27 -0.62 2.47
CA SER A 243 -4.54 -0.97 1.80
C SER A 243 -5.61 -1.53 2.75
N THR A 244 -5.23 -1.98 3.96
CA THR A 244 -6.15 -2.41 5.01
C THR A 244 -6.62 -1.28 5.93
N ASP A 245 -6.06 -0.07 5.79
CA ASP A 245 -6.45 1.10 6.57
C ASP A 245 -7.88 1.57 6.23
N ARG A 246 -8.71 1.76 7.25
CA ARG A 246 -10.10 2.23 7.08
C ARG A 246 -10.18 3.58 6.37
N HIS A 247 -9.17 4.43 6.54
CA HIS A 247 -9.11 5.75 5.93
C HIS A 247 -8.59 5.71 4.50
N PHE A 248 -7.98 4.60 4.06
CA PHE A 248 -7.61 4.36 2.66
C PHE A 248 -8.80 3.85 1.82
N THR A 249 -9.83 3.28 2.46
CA THR A 249 -11.02 2.72 1.78
C THR A 249 -11.69 3.69 0.79
N PRO A 250 -11.89 4.99 1.09
CA PRO A 250 -12.46 5.93 0.11
C PRO A 250 -11.67 6.08 -1.19
N ILE A 251 -10.38 5.75 -1.20
CA ILE A 251 -9.52 5.76 -2.39
C ILE A 251 -9.62 4.42 -3.11
N SER A 252 -9.49 3.30 -2.38
CA SER A 252 -9.58 1.96 -2.97
C SER A 252 -10.98 1.55 -3.43
N ASP A 253 -12.03 2.25 -3.00
CA ASP A 253 -13.38 2.15 -3.57
C ASP A 253 -13.46 2.73 -4.99
N GLN A 254 -12.50 3.56 -5.40
CA GLN A 254 -12.49 4.27 -6.69
C GLN A 254 -11.39 3.78 -7.64
N LEU A 255 -10.28 3.29 -7.08
CA LEU A 255 -9.08 2.90 -7.80
C LEU A 255 -8.62 1.50 -7.36
N GLU A 256 -8.01 0.77 -8.27
CA GLU A 256 -7.42 -0.55 -8.03
C GLU A 256 -5.91 -0.44 -7.85
N GLU A 257 -5.34 -1.23 -6.93
CA GLU A 257 -3.89 -1.25 -6.73
C GLU A 257 -3.21 -2.07 -7.82
N VAL A 258 -2.09 -1.57 -8.36
CA VAL A 258 -1.31 -2.32 -9.36
C VAL A 258 -0.74 -3.60 -8.72
N PRO A 259 -0.99 -4.79 -9.30
CA PRO A 259 -0.50 -6.06 -8.75
C PRO A 259 1.02 -6.14 -8.67
N HIS A 260 1.55 -6.67 -7.57
CA HIS A 260 3.00 -6.79 -7.37
C HIS A 260 3.58 -8.01 -8.11
N GLU A 261 4.76 -7.87 -8.72
CA GLU A 261 5.40 -8.92 -9.53
C GLU A 261 6.03 -10.05 -8.71
N SER A 262 6.37 -9.77 -7.44
CA SER A 262 7.01 -10.74 -6.56
C SER A 262 6.07 -11.22 -5.47
N TRP A 263 6.36 -12.41 -4.95
CA TRP A 263 5.66 -12.99 -3.80
C TRP A 263 5.72 -12.05 -2.58
N GLY A 264 4.56 -11.71 -2.04
CA GLY A 264 4.43 -10.91 -0.82
C GLY A 264 3.83 -9.54 -1.07
N PHE A 265 3.78 -8.75 0.00
CA PHE A 265 2.99 -7.52 0.01
C PHE A 265 3.63 -6.32 -0.71
N GLY A 266 4.90 -6.42 -1.16
CA GLY A 266 5.60 -5.26 -1.72
C GLY A 266 5.76 -4.13 -0.68
N MET A 267 6.21 -4.48 0.53
CA MET A 267 6.40 -3.53 1.63
C MET A 267 7.43 -2.46 1.27
N THR A 268 7.13 -1.21 1.65
CA THR A 268 7.93 -0.03 1.27
C THR A 268 8.63 0.62 2.45
N TRP A 269 8.09 0.49 3.66
CA TRP A 269 8.60 1.17 4.86
C TRP A 269 8.70 0.25 6.09
N PRO A 270 9.74 0.39 6.93
CA PRO A 270 10.98 1.10 6.63
C PRO A 270 11.82 0.29 5.61
N ASN A 271 12.61 0.96 4.79
CA ASN A 271 13.48 0.34 3.79
C ASN A 271 14.50 -0.61 4.45
N ARG A 272 14.99 -0.26 5.64
CA ARG A 272 15.93 -1.02 6.47
C ARG A 272 15.55 -0.96 7.95
N PRO A 273 15.89 -1.99 8.76
CA PRO A 273 16.53 -3.24 8.37
C PRO A 273 15.57 -4.24 7.69
N VAL A 274 14.26 -4.15 7.95
CA VAL A 274 13.24 -5.02 7.37
C VAL A 274 11.98 -4.20 7.09
N PRO A 275 11.46 -4.18 5.86
CA PRO A 275 10.18 -3.57 5.53
C PRO A 275 9.00 -4.22 6.23
N VAL A 276 8.08 -3.40 6.74
CA VAL A 276 6.95 -3.82 7.57
C VAL A 276 5.61 -3.39 7.00
N LEU A 277 5.54 -2.21 6.40
CA LEU A 277 4.32 -1.58 5.90
C LEU A 277 4.45 -1.26 4.41
N LYS A 278 3.35 -1.38 3.68
CA LYS A 278 3.19 -0.84 2.33
C LYS A 278 2.35 0.42 2.45
N ILE A 279 2.99 1.58 2.47
CA ILE A 279 2.31 2.89 2.60
C ILE A 279 2.49 3.77 1.36
N ASP A 280 3.37 3.36 0.45
CA ASP A 280 3.55 3.96 -0.86
C ASP A 280 2.81 3.09 -1.88
N HIS A 281 2.00 3.74 -2.71
CA HIS A 281 1.08 3.05 -3.62
C HIS A 281 1.15 3.59 -5.03
N VAL A 282 0.81 2.73 -5.99
CA VAL A 282 0.34 3.13 -7.32
C VAL A 282 -1.04 2.51 -7.50
N MET A 283 -2.05 3.37 -7.58
CA MET A 283 -3.46 3.02 -7.74
C MET A 283 -3.94 3.52 -9.10
N VAL A 284 -4.80 2.77 -9.78
CA VAL A 284 -5.25 3.10 -11.13
C VAL A 284 -6.75 2.93 -11.34
N ARG A 285 -7.28 3.57 -12.37
CA ARG A 285 -8.64 3.35 -12.89
C ARG A 285 -8.61 3.46 -14.41
N GLY A 286 -9.35 2.57 -15.08
CA GLY A 286 -9.49 2.56 -16.54
C GLY A 286 -8.17 2.24 -17.27
N LEU A 287 -7.24 1.59 -16.59
CA LEU A 287 -5.96 1.17 -17.11
C LEU A 287 -5.78 -0.32 -16.88
N ASP A 288 -5.42 -1.06 -17.93
CA ASP A 288 -4.89 -2.40 -17.75
C ASP A 288 -3.54 -2.31 -17.03
N THR A 289 -3.41 -3.09 -15.97
CA THR A 289 -2.20 -3.08 -15.14
C THR A 289 -1.19 -4.08 -15.69
N GLY A 290 0.03 -3.61 -15.90
CA GLY A 290 1.20 -4.49 -15.88
C GLY A 290 1.48 -4.91 -14.43
N SER A 291 2.75 -4.85 -14.04
CA SER A 291 3.19 -5.22 -12.69
C SER A 291 3.79 -4.05 -11.94
N ALA A 292 3.74 -4.13 -10.62
CA ALA A 292 4.46 -3.26 -9.72
C ALA A 292 5.64 -3.97 -9.05
N SER A 293 6.68 -3.22 -8.73
CA SER A 293 7.86 -3.70 -8.01
C SER A 293 8.35 -2.66 -7.00
N THR A 294 9.18 -3.08 -6.05
CA THR A 294 9.78 -2.18 -5.06
C THR A 294 11.30 -2.29 -5.08
N LEU A 295 11.99 -1.15 -5.05
CA LEU A 295 13.46 -1.08 -5.05
C LEU A 295 13.98 -0.18 -3.94
N SER A 296 15.12 -0.55 -3.36
CA SER A 296 15.86 0.32 -2.46
C SER A 296 16.73 1.26 -3.30
N LEU A 297 16.36 2.54 -3.37
CA LEU A 297 17.09 3.58 -4.09
C LEU A 297 17.46 4.73 -3.16
N GLY A 298 18.61 5.35 -3.41
CA GLY A 298 19.14 6.42 -2.58
C GLY A 298 19.38 6.01 -1.12
N ASP A 299 19.43 7.01 -0.24
CA ASP A 299 19.52 6.83 1.22
C ASP A 299 18.19 7.16 1.90
N SER A 300 17.09 6.70 1.30
CA SER A 300 15.74 6.88 1.85
C SER A 300 15.35 5.73 2.78
N ASP A 301 14.55 6.05 3.80
CA ASP A 301 13.85 5.09 4.66
C ASP A 301 12.59 4.52 3.99
N HIS A 302 12.22 4.97 2.80
CA HIS A 302 11.23 4.34 1.92
C HIS A 302 11.89 3.67 0.72
N ARG A 303 11.31 2.54 0.30
CA ARG A 303 11.58 1.95 -1.01
C ARG A 303 10.78 2.69 -2.08
N ALA A 304 11.36 2.82 -3.26
CA ALA A 304 10.65 3.25 -4.45
C ALA A 304 9.64 2.18 -4.87
N VAL A 305 8.50 2.61 -5.42
CA VAL A 305 7.51 1.76 -6.09
C VAL A 305 7.54 2.09 -7.57
N PHE A 306 7.66 1.07 -8.41
CA PHE A 306 7.52 1.16 -9.86
C PHE A 306 6.26 0.44 -10.28
N ALA A 307 5.59 0.94 -11.31
CA ALA A 307 4.47 0.26 -11.93
C ALA A 307 4.54 0.43 -13.44
N THR A 308 4.41 -0.69 -14.15
CA THR A 308 4.19 -0.70 -15.60
C THR A 308 2.70 -0.75 -15.87
N LEU A 309 2.22 0.13 -16.75
CA LEU A 309 0.81 0.28 -17.12
C LEU A 309 0.66 0.13 -18.64
N ASP A 310 -0.53 -0.28 -19.09
CA ASP A 310 -0.91 -0.26 -20.50
C ASP A 310 -1.97 0.80 -20.76
N LEU A 311 -1.57 1.85 -21.49
CA LEU A 311 -2.46 2.92 -21.86
C LEU A 311 -3.46 2.49 -22.93
N ALA A 312 -3.21 1.47 -23.75
CA ALA A 312 -4.11 1.10 -24.85
C ALA A 312 -5.49 0.56 -24.40
N SER A 313 -5.67 0.34 -23.10
CA SER A 313 -6.89 -0.17 -22.48
C SER A 313 -8.11 0.75 -22.65
N SER A 314 -9.29 0.12 -22.75
CA SER A 314 -10.59 0.72 -23.14
C SER A 314 -11.49 1.04 -21.96
#